data_AF-A0A952RWI8-F1
#
_entry.id   AF-A0A952RWI8-F1
#
_cell.length_a   1.000
_cell.length_b   1.000
_cell.length_c   1.000
_cell.angle_alpha   90.00
_cell.angle_beta   90.00
_cell.angle_gamma   90.00
#
_symmetry.space_group_name_H-M   'P 1'
#
loop_
_entity.id
_entity.type
_entity.pdbx_description
1 polymer ?
#
loop_
_entity_poly.entity_id
_entity_poly.type
_entity_poly.pdbx_seq_one_letter_code
_entity_poly.pdbx_strand_id
1 'polypeptide(L)'
;MKNETTTKDYIDAEDLTETTPAEPTEALQTTSSPVALTSIQTDMSPDDLRAEIAKQTEMRSILVDYVKSQMIEDHHYYSFAAGAKPVLTQDGAYLINGLFKAIPGPVKTTIEREDGHFTVYAEAVLFNQNGVQIATGDGMCSTRESKYAFRKGERICPHCGTAAIIKGKAEYGGGWVCFAKKDGCGAKFPDGDEAIEGQMVGRIENPDIADLENTVLKMACKRAAVAATRKLPLVSELFTQDLGDGGQARTPAKRHAAPAAPKANGRNAESFVERACGLVRKLTETGLEGRELAEQFLPKGVEKFSQLSEAQAEAIIPGMAELLNSQLSSRRAATADSVI
;
A
#
# COMPACT_ATOMS: atom_id res chain seq x y z
N MET A 1 -35.81 16.50 46.26
CA MET A 1 -34.87 16.93 45.21
C MET A 1 -33.65 16.01 45.28
N LYS A 2 -33.13 15.67 44.11
CA LYS A 2 -32.20 14.58 43.75
C LYS A 2 -30.97 14.42 44.64
N ASN A 3 -30.51 13.19 44.87
CA ASN A 3 -29.34 12.64 44.16
C ASN A 3 -29.09 11.17 44.54
N GLU A 4 -29.17 10.31 43.54
CA GLU A 4 -28.58 8.97 43.54
C GLU A 4 -27.06 9.10 43.33
N THR A 5 -26.28 8.28 44.03
CA THR A 5 -24.87 8.08 43.72
C THR A 5 -24.58 6.60 43.97
N THR A 6 -24.46 5.85 42.88
CA THR A 6 -24.09 4.44 42.86
C THR A 6 -22.57 4.35 42.93
N THR A 7 -22.04 3.82 44.02
CA THR A 7 -20.60 3.54 44.18
C THR A 7 -20.31 2.12 43.68
N LYS A 8 -19.21 1.98 42.94
CA LYS A 8 -18.68 0.75 42.35
C LYS A 8 -18.15 -0.18 43.43
N ASP A 9 -18.53 -1.46 43.38
CA ASP A 9 -17.82 -2.52 44.10
C ASP A 9 -16.79 -3.18 43.19
N TYR A 10 -15.54 -3.03 43.59
CA TYR A 10 -14.35 -3.69 43.09
C TYR A 10 -14.17 -4.94 43.97
N ILE A 11 -13.99 -6.13 43.37
CA ILE A 11 -13.61 -7.34 44.11
C ILE A 11 -12.22 -7.74 43.65
N ASP A 12 -11.28 -7.61 44.58
CA ASP A 12 -9.90 -8.05 44.45
C ASP A 12 -9.77 -9.58 44.60
N ALA A 13 -8.68 -10.06 44.01
CA ALA A 13 -8.24 -11.43 43.94
C ALA A 13 -7.80 -12.01 45.29
N GLU A 14 -7.73 -13.35 45.30
CA GLU A 14 -7.16 -14.23 46.33
C GLU A 14 -8.13 -14.65 47.45
N ASP A 15 -8.80 -15.80 47.24
CA ASP A 15 -8.75 -16.95 48.17
C ASP A 15 -9.69 -18.06 47.66
N LEU A 16 -9.16 -19.08 46.95
CA LEU A 16 -9.84 -20.36 46.74
C LEU A 16 -8.80 -21.45 46.44
N THR A 17 -8.17 -22.00 47.48
CA THR A 17 -7.62 -23.36 47.44
C THR A 17 -8.51 -24.29 48.24
N GLU A 18 -9.37 -25.05 47.57
CA GLU A 18 -9.78 -26.36 48.07
C GLU A 18 -10.24 -27.25 46.91
N THR A 19 -9.47 -28.31 46.70
CA THR A 19 -9.64 -29.35 45.69
C THR A 19 -10.82 -30.25 46.02
N THR A 20 -11.72 -30.46 45.07
CA THR A 20 -12.68 -31.58 45.07
C THR A 20 -12.48 -32.46 43.82
N PRO A 21 -12.62 -33.80 43.91
CA PRO A 21 -12.10 -34.72 42.90
C PRO A 21 -13.02 -34.89 41.69
N ALA A 22 -12.40 -35.14 40.54
CA ALA A 22 -12.99 -35.29 39.22
C ALA A 22 -14.04 -36.41 39.11
N GLU A 23 -15.17 -36.09 38.48
CA GLU A 23 -16.12 -37.05 37.93
C GLU A 23 -15.67 -37.55 36.54
N PRO A 24 -15.97 -38.81 36.16
CA PRO A 24 -15.44 -39.42 34.96
C PRO A 24 -16.07 -38.88 33.68
N THR A 25 -15.21 -38.34 32.83
CA THR A 25 -15.39 -37.89 31.45
C THR A 25 -16.41 -38.71 30.65
N GLU A 26 -17.54 -38.08 30.33
CA GLU A 26 -18.43 -38.52 29.25
C GLU A 26 -17.68 -38.39 27.91
N ALA A 27 -17.55 -39.52 27.20
CA ALA A 27 -16.82 -39.60 25.94
C ALA A 27 -17.44 -38.67 24.89
N LEU A 28 -16.61 -37.75 24.38
CA LEU A 28 -16.91 -36.88 23.26
C LEU A 28 -17.32 -37.74 22.05
N GLN A 29 -18.59 -37.69 21.66
CA GLN A 29 -19.05 -38.27 20.40
C GLN A 29 -18.40 -37.51 19.24
N THR A 30 -17.38 -38.12 18.64
CA THR A 30 -16.80 -37.68 17.38
C THR A 30 -17.86 -37.82 16.29
N THR A 31 -18.53 -36.72 15.96
CA THR A 31 -19.26 -36.58 14.69
C THR A 31 -18.25 -36.36 13.59
N SER A 32 -17.54 -37.42 13.19
CA SER A 32 -16.77 -37.40 11.96
C SER A 32 -17.75 -37.36 10.79
N SER A 33 -17.98 -36.14 10.28
CA SER A 33 -18.45 -35.97 8.89
C SER A 33 -17.57 -36.84 7.99
N PRO A 34 -18.14 -37.63 7.07
CA PRO A 34 -17.33 -38.39 6.14
C PRO A 34 -16.57 -37.39 5.28
N VAL A 35 -15.25 -37.31 5.50
CA VAL A 35 -14.32 -36.74 4.53
C VAL A 35 -14.55 -37.56 3.26
N ALA A 36 -15.24 -36.97 2.30
CA ALA A 36 -15.35 -37.55 0.98
C ALA A 36 -13.91 -37.72 0.47
N LEU A 37 -13.45 -38.97 0.47
CA LEU A 37 -12.27 -39.40 -0.27
C LEU A 37 -12.51 -38.96 -1.71
N THR A 38 -11.97 -37.78 -2.04
CA THR A 38 -11.91 -37.32 -3.41
C THR A 38 -10.96 -38.29 -4.07
N SER A 39 -11.52 -39.30 -4.74
CA SER A 39 -10.75 -40.20 -5.58
C SER A 39 -9.97 -39.31 -6.52
N ILE A 40 -8.64 -39.27 -6.37
CA ILE A 40 -7.77 -38.62 -7.33
C ILE A 40 -7.98 -39.40 -8.63
N GLN A 41 -8.77 -38.85 -9.55
CA GLN A 41 -8.90 -39.40 -10.90
C GLN A 41 -7.51 -39.36 -11.52
N THR A 42 -6.89 -40.53 -11.62
CA THR A 42 -5.47 -40.72 -11.98
C THR A 42 -5.33 -41.32 -13.38
N ASP A 43 -6.36 -41.17 -14.21
CA ASP A 43 -6.44 -41.73 -15.55
C ASP A 43 -6.70 -40.62 -16.60
N MET A 44 -5.89 -39.56 -16.60
CA MET A 44 -5.81 -38.69 -17.78
C MET A 44 -5.14 -39.45 -18.92
N SER A 45 -5.84 -39.62 -20.05
CA SER A 45 -5.24 -40.19 -21.25
C SER A 45 -4.18 -39.23 -21.84
N PRO A 46 -3.24 -39.72 -22.67
CA PRO A 46 -2.30 -38.85 -23.36
C PRO A 46 -2.97 -37.76 -24.20
N ASP A 47 -4.15 -38.03 -24.76
CA ASP A 47 -4.88 -37.04 -25.56
C ASP A 47 -5.58 -36.00 -24.69
N ASP A 48 -6.11 -36.39 -23.52
CA ASP A 48 -6.63 -35.44 -22.52
C ASP A 48 -5.52 -34.52 -21.99
N LEU A 49 -4.32 -35.08 -21.77
CA LEU A 49 -3.17 -34.31 -21.35
C LEU A 49 -2.71 -33.32 -22.43
N ARG A 50 -2.71 -33.72 -23.71
CA ARG A 50 -2.41 -32.81 -24.82
C ARG A 50 -3.44 -31.68 -24.92
N ALA A 51 -4.73 -31.99 -24.74
CA ALA A 51 -5.79 -31.00 -24.74
C ALA A 51 -5.64 -30.01 -23.56
N GLU A 52 -5.34 -30.50 -22.36
CA GLU A 52 -5.12 -29.62 -21.20
C GLU A 52 -3.85 -28.77 -21.36
N ILE A 53 -2.77 -29.31 -21.94
CA ILE A 53 -1.56 -28.52 -22.27
C ILE A 53 -1.90 -27.38 -23.24
N ALA A 54 -2.68 -27.66 -24.30
CA ALA A 54 -3.07 -26.64 -25.26
C ALA A 54 -3.87 -25.52 -24.60
N LYS A 55 -4.86 -25.88 -23.77
CA LYS A 55 -5.67 -24.95 -22.99
C LYS A 55 -4.84 -24.12 -22.01
N GLN A 56 -3.92 -24.75 -21.26
CA GLN A 56 -3.03 -24.05 -20.33
C GLN A 56 -2.09 -23.09 -21.06
N THR A 57 -1.62 -23.46 -22.26
CA THR A 57 -0.77 -22.61 -23.10
C THR A 57 -1.50 -21.34 -23.54
N GLU A 58 -2.75 -21.49 -24.01
CA GLU A 58 -3.59 -20.36 -24.42
C GLU A 58 -3.98 -19.48 -23.22
N MET A 59 -4.38 -20.08 -22.10
CA MET A 59 -4.69 -19.36 -20.87
C MET A 59 -3.50 -18.54 -20.38
N ARG A 60 -2.29 -19.11 -20.47
CA ARG A 60 -1.04 -18.43 -20.12
C ARG A 60 -0.79 -17.22 -21.01
N SER A 61 -0.94 -17.34 -22.34
CA SER A 61 -0.75 -16.17 -23.22
C SER A 61 -1.76 -15.06 -22.90
N ILE A 62 -3.03 -15.41 -22.69
CA ILE A 62 -4.08 -14.45 -22.35
C ILE A 62 -3.75 -13.72 -21.04
N LEU A 63 -3.32 -14.45 -20.00
CA LEU A 63 -3.00 -13.84 -18.72
C LEU A 63 -1.77 -12.93 -18.81
N VAL A 64 -0.74 -13.33 -19.56
CA VAL A 64 0.44 -12.47 -19.80
C VAL A 64 0.04 -11.17 -20.50
N ASP A 65 -0.83 -11.23 -21.49
CA ASP A 65 -1.28 -10.06 -22.23
C ASP A 65 -2.21 -9.17 -21.38
N TYR A 66 -3.03 -9.77 -20.52
CA TYR A 66 -3.81 -9.04 -19.52
C TYR A 66 -2.90 -8.25 -18.56
N VAL A 67 -1.87 -8.89 -17.99
CA VAL A 67 -0.93 -8.20 -17.10
C VAL A 67 -0.25 -7.03 -17.82
N LYS A 68 0.23 -7.23 -19.05
CA LYS A 68 0.90 -6.17 -19.82
C LYS A 68 -0.01 -5.00 -20.19
N SER A 69 -1.30 -5.26 -20.42
CA SER A 69 -2.25 -4.24 -20.91
C SER A 69 -3.04 -3.54 -19.80
N GLN A 70 -3.33 -4.24 -18.70
CA GLN A 70 -4.22 -3.75 -17.64
C GLN A 70 -3.49 -3.48 -16.32
N MET A 71 -2.31 -4.09 -16.07
CA MET A 71 -1.57 -3.86 -14.84
C MET A 71 -0.52 -2.75 -15.02
N ILE A 72 -0.42 -1.86 -14.03
CA ILE A 72 0.46 -0.70 -14.05
C ILE A 72 1.67 -1.01 -13.15
N GLU A 73 2.86 -1.00 -13.74
CA GLU A 73 4.13 -1.08 -13.00
C GLU A 73 4.23 0.10 -12.00
N ASP A 74 4.80 -0.15 -10.82
CA ASP A 74 4.86 0.75 -9.66
C ASP A 74 3.52 1.01 -8.94
N HIS A 75 2.42 0.40 -9.39
CA HIS A 75 1.14 0.43 -8.68
C HIS A 75 0.62 -0.97 -8.37
N HIS A 76 0.39 -1.78 -9.40
CA HIS A 76 -0.11 -3.15 -9.28
C HIS A 76 1.02 -4.17 -9.03
N TYR A 77 2.25 -3.87 -9.43
CA TYR A 77 3.44 -4.68 -9.13
C TYR A 77 4.72 -3.83 -9.17
N TYR A 78 5.80 -4.31 -8.55
CA TYR A 78 7.13 -3.68 -8.57
C TYR A 78 8.18 -4.59 -9.20
N SER A 79 9.04 -4.04 -10.04
CA SER A 79 10.21 -4.74 -10.61
C SER A 79 11.50 -4.23 -9.97
N PHE A 80 12.35 -5.12 -9.46
CA PHE A 80 13.59 -4.74 -8.79
C PHE A 80 14.81 -4.82 -9.71
N ALA A 81 14.85 -5.81 -10.60
CA ALA A 81 15.91 -6.01 -11.57
C ALA A 81 15.36 -6.47 -12.93
N ALA A 82 16.04 -6.11 -14.01
CA ALA A 82 15.69 -6.57 -15.35
C ALA A 82 15.73 -8.11 -15.41
N GLY A 83 14.61 -8.73 -15.79
CA GLY A 83 14.47 -10.19 -15.87
C GLY A 83 14.11 -10.88 -14.55
N ALA A 84 14.05 -10.17 -13.41
CA ALA A 84 13.50 -10.72 -12.18
C ALA A 84 11.97 -10.72 -12.22
N LYS A 85 11.35 -11.72 -11.57
CA LYS A 85 9.88 -11.74 -11.42
C LYS A 85 9.43 -10.53 -10.58
N PRO A 86 8.44 -9.76 -11.05
CA PRO A 86 7.92 -8.64 -10.29
C PRO A 86 7.23 -9.09 -8.99
N VAL A 87 7.22 -8.22 -7.98
CA VAL A 87 6.51 -8.40 -6.72
C VAL A 87 5.10 -7.86 -6.85
N LEU A 88 4.10 -8.69 -6.57
CA LEU A 88 2.68 -8.32 -6.64
C LEU A 88 2.29 -7.42 -5.46
N THR A 89 1.60 -6.31 -5.73
CA THR A 89 1.03 -5.47 -4.66
C THR A 89 -0.34 -5.96 -4.23
N GLN A 90 -0.86 -5.40 -3.14
CA GLN A 90 -2.24 -5.68 -2.71
C GLN A 90 -3.28 -5.24 -3.75
N ASP A 91 -3.08 -4.08 -4.37
CA ASP A 91 -3.97 -3.56 -5.40
C ASP A 91 -3.93 -4.45 -6.65
N GLY A 92 -2.73 -4.89 -7.05
CA GLY A 92 -2.58 -5.87 -8.13
C GLY A 92 -3.23 -7.21 -7.80
N ALA A 93 -3.12 -7.67 -6.55
CA ALA A 93 -3.78 -8.89 -6.10
C ALA A 93 -5.31 -8.78 -6.18
N TYR A 94 -5.89 -7.63 -5.79
CA TYR A 94 -7.33 -7.42 -5.93
C TYR A 94 -7.79 -7.36 -7.38
N LEU A 95 -7.00 -6.80 -8.29
CA LEU A 95 -7.31 -6.81 -9.71
C LEU A 95 -7.35 -8.26 -10.27
N ILE A 96 -6.35 -9.07 -9.92
CA ILE A 96 -6.28 -10.48 -10.29
C ILE A 96 -7.45 -11.26 -9.69
N ASN A 97 -7.79 -11.04 -8.42
CA ASN A 97 -8.95 -11.67 -7.80
C ASN A 97 -10.24 -11.33 -8.56
N GLY A 98 -10.41 -10.09 -8.99
CA GLY A 98 -11.53 -9.67 -9.83
C GLY A 98 -11.58 -10.36 -11.21
N LEU A 99 -10.42 -10.63 -11.81
CA LEU A 99 -10.30 -11.40 -13.05
C LEU A 99 -10.77 -12.86 -12.86
N PHE A 100 -10.27 -13.53 -11.82
CA PHE A 100 -10.61 -14.93 -11.53
C PHE A 100 -11.97 -15.12 -10.82
N LYS A 101 -12.69 -14.03 -10.54
CA LYS A 101 -13.89 -14.05 -9.68
C LYS A 101 -13.62 -14.72 -8.32
N ALA A 102 -12.39 -14.56 -7.84
CA ALA A 102 -11.97 -14.99 -6.52
C ALA A 102 -12.42 -13.94 -5.50
N ILE A 103 -13.26 -14.35 -4.56
CA ILE A 103 -13.86 -13.50 -3.54
C ILE A 103 -13.03 -13.65 -2.25
N PRO A 104 -12.41 -12.58 -1.73
CA PRO A 104 -11.70 -12.62 -0.46
C PRO A 104 -12.64 -12.95 0.69
N GLY A 105 -12.26 -13.93 1.51
CA GLY A 105 -12.97 -14.30 2.73
C GLY A 105 -12.43 -13.62 3.98
N PRO A 106 -12.92 -14.02 5.17
CA PRO A 106 -12.37 -13.55 6.44
C PRO A 106 -10.91 -13.97 6.58
N VAL A 107 -10.10 -13.07 7.14
CA VAL A 107 -8.70 -13.34 7.49
C VAL A 107 -8.66 -13.74 8.96
N LYS A 108 -8.19 -14.95 9.25
CA LYS A 108 -7.95 -15.39 10.63
C LYS A 108 -6.60 -14.85 11.08
N THR A 109 -6.52 -14.34 12.30
CA THR A 109 -5.28 -13.80 12.85
C THR A 109 -5.01 -14.34 14.24
N THR A 110 -3.75 -14.68 14.50
CA THR A 110 -3.25 -15.07 15.83
C THR A 110 -2.12 -14.12 16.21
N ILE A 111 -2.12 -13.64 17.46
CA ILE A 111 -1.10 -12.73 17.98
C ILE A 111 -0.34 -13.44 19.10
N GLU A 112 0.95 -13.58 18.93
CA GLU A 112 1.88 -14.05 19.96
C GLU A 112 2.61 -12.85 20.57
N ARG A 113 2.71 -12.81 21.91
CA ARG A 113 3.37 -11.75 22.66
C ARG A 113 4.49 -12.35 23.51
N GLU A 114 5.71 -11.84 23.37
CA GLU A 114 6.91 -12.31 24.06
C GLU A 114 7.89 -11.14 24.23
N ASP A 115 8.47 -10.97 25.42
CA ASP A 115 9.49 -9.94 25.72
C ASP A 115 9.12 -8.50 25.29
N GLY A 116 7.84 -8.12 25.42
CA GLY A 116 7.36 -6.80 24.96
C GLY A 116 7.26 -6.65 23.44
N HIS A 117 7.60 -7.68 22.69
CA HIS A 117 7.36 -7.81 21.26
C HIS A 117 6.09 -8.59 20.98
N PHE A 118 5.55 -8.40 19.78
CA PHE A 118 4.48 -9.23 19.25
C PHE A 118 4.71 -9.62 17.79
N THR A 119 4.20 -10.81 17.47
CA THR A 119 4.18 -11.42 16.14
C THR A 119 2.75 -11.74 15.77
N VAL A 120 2.34 -11.31 14.58
CA VAL A 120 1.01 -11.57 14.03
C VAL A 120 1.14 -12.59 12.91
N TYR A 121 0.39 -13.67 13.01
CA TYR A 121 0.15 -14.64 11.95
C TYR A 121 -1.24 -14.40 11.37
N ALA A 122 -1.35 -14.47 10.05
CA ALA A 122 -2.60 -14.25 9.33
C ALA A 122 -2.80 -15.35 8.28
N GLU A 123 -4.01 -15.90 8.20
CA GLU A 123 -4.45 -16.84 7.16
C GLU A 123 -5.60 -16.19 6.39
N ALA A 124 -5.40 -15.93 5.10
CA ALA A 124 -6.41 -15.43 4.19
C ALA A 124 -6.94 -16.55 3.30
N VAL A 125 -8.24 -16.53 3.01
CA VAL A 125 -8.89 -17.51 2.14
C VAL A 125 -9.55 -16.81 0.95
N LEU A 126 -9.55 -17.47 -0.20
CA LEU A 126 -10.29 -17.05 -1.39
C LEU A 126 -11.36 -18.08 -1.71
N PHE A 127 -12.55 -17.60 -2.06
CA PHE A 127 -13.68 -18.40 -2.48
C PHE A 127 -14.00 -18.15 -3.95
N ASN A 128 -14.59 -19.13 -4.63
CA ASN A 128 -15.27 -18.88 -5.90
C ASN A 128 -16.69 -18.35 -5.67
N GLN A 129 -17.40 -18.06 -6.76
CA GLN A 129 -18.79 -17.57 -6.72
C GLN A 129 -19.78 -18.55 -6.08
N ASN A 130 -19.43 -19.84 -5.99
CA ASN A 130 -20.25 -20.89 -5.39
C ASN A 130 -19.94 -21.09 -3.90
N GLY A 131 -19.05 -20.26 -3.31
CA GLY A 131 -18.65 -20.39 -1.90
C GLY A 131 -17.65 -21.52 -1.63
N VAL A 132 -17.07 -22.15 -2.67
CA VAL A 132 -16.02 -23.15 -2.50
C VAL A 132 -14.69 -22.45 -2.31
N GLN A 133 -13.94 -22.85 -1.28
CA GLN A 133 -12.60 -22.34 -1.03
C GLN A 133 -11.63 -22.82 -2.13
N ILE A 134 -11.00 -21.89 -2.83
CA ILE A 134 -10.11 -22.17 -3.98
C ILE A 134 -8.64 -21.90 -3.68
N ALA A 135 -8.33 -21.07 -2.67
CA ALA A 135 -6.97 -20.78 -2.27
C ALA A 135 -6.89 -20.35 -0.80
N THR A 136 -5.74 -20.60 -0.18
CA THR A 136 -5.37 -20.08 1.14
C THR A 136 -4.04 -19.36 1.04
N GLY A 137 -3.78 -18.39 1.91
CA GLY A 137 -2.51 -17.66 1.93
C GLY A 137 -2.12 -17.31 3.34
N ASP A 138 -0.86 -17.59 3.66
CA ASP A 138 -0.31 -17.37 4.99
C ASP A 138 0.59 -16.14 4.97
N GLY A 139 0.50 -15.35 6.03
CA GLY A 139 1.30 -14.14 6.23
C GLY A 139 1.73 -14.04 7.68
N MET A 140 2.94 -13.55 7.89
CA MET A 140 3.47 -13.27 9.22
C MET A 140 4.08 -11.88 9.21
N CYS A 141 3.92 -11.13 10.30
CA CYS A 141 4.68 -9.91 10.53
C CYS A 141 5.06 -9.85 12.01
N SER A 142 6.29 -9.45 12.32
CA SER A 142 6.76 -9.34 13.70
C SER A 142 7.39 -7.99 13.98
N THR A 143 7.17 -7.45 15.17
CA THR A 143 7.92 -6.28 15.67
C THR A 143 9.41 -6.55 15.83
N ARG A 144 9.84 -7.82 15.85
CA ARG A 144 11.26 -8.22 15.79
C ARG A 144 11.87 -8.04 14.38
N GLU A 145 11.09 -7.77 13.33
CA GLU A 145 11.65 -7.46 12.01
C GLU A 145 12.50 -6.19 12.09
N SER A 146 13.65 -6.20 11.40
CA SER A 146 14.63 -5.10 11.39
C SER A 146 14.07 -3.69 11.14
N LYS A 147 12.95 -3.59 10.41
CA LYS A 147 12.24 -2.34 10.10
C LYS A 147 11.48 -1.77 11.30
N TYR A 148 11.03 -2.63 12.21
CA TYR A 148 10.19 -2.29 13.35
C TYR A 148 10.97 -2.33 14.67
N ALA A 149 11.92 -3.26 14.78
CA ALA A 149 12.74 -3.48 15.96
C ALA A 149 13.72 -2.34 16.22
N PHE A 150 14.18 -1.65 15.17
CA PHE A 150 15.24 -0.64 15.29
C PHE A 150 14.83 0.72 14.76
N ARG A 151 15.18 1.76 15.51
CA ARG A 151 15.21 3.15 15.05
C ARG A 151 16.65 3.59 14.80
N LYS A 152 16.80 4.61 13.96
CA LYS A 152 18.09 5.27 13.76
C LYS A 152 18.33 6.21 14.95
N GLY A 153 19.21 5.79 15.85
CA GLY A 153 19.74 6.62 16.92
C GLY A 153 20.58 7.76 16.37
N GLU A 154 20.17 8.99 16.68
CA GLU A 154 20.90 10.21 16.37
C GLU A 154 21.38 10.87 17.67
N ARG A 155 22.48 11.63 17.58
CA ARG A 155 23.06 12.30 18.75
C ARG A 155 22.14 13.43 19.20
N ILE A 156 21.77 13.40 20.46
CA ILE A 156 20.93 14.37 21.15
C ILE A 156 21.82 15.45 21.78
N CYS A 157 21.43 16.71 21.64
CA CYS A 157 22.15 17.80 22.29
C CYS A 157 21.86 17.81 23.81
N PRO A 158 22.88 17.78 24.69
CA PRO A 158 22.69 17.81 26.14
C PRO A 158 22.13 19.15 26.66
N HIS A 159 22.26 20.23 25.89
CA HIS A 159 21.72 21.54 26.27
C HIS A 159 20.24 21.73 25.96
N CYS A 160 19.74 21.16 24.86
CA CYS A 160 18.37 21.42 24.39
C CYS A 160 17.52 20.17 24.13
N GLY A 161 18.10 18.97 24.23
CA GLY A 161 17.38 17.70 24.02
C GLY A 161 17.03 17.38 22.56
N THR A 162 17.41 18.22 21.59
CA THR A 162 17.12 17.97 20.17
C THR A 162 18.19 17.10 19.51
N ALA A 163 17.78 16.17 18.64
CA ALA A 163 18.64 15.37 17.77
C ALA A 163 19.22 16.19 16.59
N ALA A 164 19.91 17.29 16.90
CA ALA A 164 20.39 18.28 15.94
C ALA A 164 21.92 18.33 15.82
N ILE A 165 22.63 17.38 16.44
CA ILE A 165 24.10 17.38 16.47
C ILE A 165 24.68 16.95 15.12
N ILE A 166 25.56 17.79 14.57
CA ILE A 166 26.33 17.51 13.35
C ILE A 166 27.83 17.64 13.63
N LYS A 167 28.64 16.90 12.88
CA LYS A 167 30.10 17.05 12.93
C LYS A 167 30.52 18.27 12.09
N GLY A 168 31.23 19.20 12.70
CA GLY A 168 31.83 20.35 12.04
C GLY A 168 32.95 19.90 11.09
N LYS A 169 33.09 20.58 9.95
CA LYS A 169 34.24 20.34 9.06
C LYS A 169 35.51 20.89 9.72
N ALA A 170 36.66 20.27 9.45
CA ALA A 170 37.96 20.69 9.97
C ALA A 170 38.27 22.17 9.67
N GLU A 171 37.82 22.68 8.53
CA GLU A 171 37.98 24.07 8.08
C GLU A 171 37.32 25.11 9.02
N TYR A 172 36.32 24.73 9.81
CA TYR A 172 35.59 25.62 10.74
C TYR A 172 35.97 25.39 12.21
N GLY A 173 37.11 24.75 12.47
CA GLY A 173 37.60 24.44 13.82
C GLY A 173 37.27 23.04 14.33
N GLY A 174 36.72 22.15 13.47
CA GLY A 174 36.35 20.79 13.86
C GLY A 174 35.22 20.72 14.89
N GLY A 175 35.12 19.62 15.63
CA GLY A 175 34.18 19.45 16.73
C GLY A 175 32.75 19.09 16.31
N TRP A 176 31.85 19.17 17.29
CA TRP A 176 30.41 18.95 17.11
C TRP A 176 29.64 20.24 17.30
N VAL A 177 28.55 20.42 16.55
CA VAL A 177 27.67 21.58 16.70
C VAL A 177 26.21 21.16 16.67
N CYS A 178 25.44 21.71 17.59
CA CYS A 178 23.98 21.62 17.59
C CYS A 178 23.42 22.57 16.52
N PHE A 179 22.97 22.03 15.41
CA PHE A 179 22.68 22.83 14.22
C PHE A 179 21.33 23.53 14.30
N ALA A 180 21.33 24.86 14.31
CA ALA A 180 20.11 25.67 14.45
C ALA A 180 19.05 25.43 13.35
N LYS A 181 19.46 25.03 12.14
CA LYS A 181 18.50 24.69 11.06
C LYS A 181 17.82 23.33 11.23
N LYS A 182 18.29 22.49 12.17
CA LYS A 182 17.66 21.24 12.58
C LYS A 182 17.00 21.42 13.97
N ASP A 183 16.47 22.61 14.26
CA ASP A 183 15.87 22.96 15.55
C ASP A 183 16.84 22.82 16.75
N GLY A 184 18.14 23.01 16.49
CA GLY A 184 19.19 22.99 17.51
C GLY A 184 19.44 24.35 18.18
N CYS A 185 20.06 24.35 19.36
CA CYS A 185 20.36 25.57 20.12
C CYS A 185 21.65 26.31 19.71
N GLY A 186 22.43 25.80 18.76
CA GLY A 186 23.69 26.43 18.33
C GLY A 186 24.91 26.12 19.21
N ALA A 187 24.74 25.31 20.27
CA ALA A 187 25.84 24.89 21.14
C ALA A 187 26.95 24.18 20.34
N LYS A 188 28.20 24.45 20.71
CA LYS A 188 29.40 23.82 20.12
C LYS A 188 30.08 22.96 21.17
N PHE A 189 30.53 21.80 20.76
CA PHE A 189 31.23 20.83 21.60
C PHE A 189 32.57 20.48 20.94
N PRO A 190 33.65 20.28 21.71
CA PRO A 190 34.94 19.89 21.15
C PRO A 190 34.89 18.48 20.53
N ASP A 191 35.85 18.17 19.66
CA ASP A 191 36.06 16.79 19.21
C ASP A 191 36.55 15.95 20.41
N GLY A 192 35.99 14.75 20.60
CA GLY A 192 36.24 13.90 21.76
C GLY A 192 35.36 14.18 22.98
N ASP A 193 34.34 15.03 22.87
CA ASP A 193 33.39 15.27 23.97
C ASP A 193 32.57 14.00 24.26
N GLU A 194 32.80 13.37 25.42
CA GLU A 194 32.11 12.15 25.85
C GLU A 194 30.58 12.33 25.94
N ALA A 195 30.09 13.54 26.21
CA ALA A 195 28.65 13.81 26.26
C ALA A 195 27.98 13.67 24.90
N ILE A 196 28.74 13.72 23.80
CA ILE A 196 28.26 13.63 22.41
C ILE A 196 28.74 12.33 21.74
N GLU A 197 30.01 11.97 21.93
CA GLU A 197 30.61 10.78 21.32
C GLU A 197 30.25 9.49 22.06
N GLY A 198 29.94 9.57 23.36
CA GLY A 198 29.48 8.42 24.16
C GLY A 198 28.02 8.02 23.93
N GLN A 199 27.24 8.83 23.20
CA GLN A 199 25.86 8.49 22.88
C GLN A 199 25.79 7.35 21.86
N MET A 200 24.95 6.35 22.10
CA MET A 200 24.69 5.29 21.14
C MET A 200 24.07 5.88 19.87
N VAL A 201 24.79 5.71 18.76
CA VAL A 201 24.33 6.06 17.42
C VAL A 201 24.22 4.79 16.58
N GLY A 202 23.27 4.79 15.65
CA GLY A 202 23.04 3.64 14.77
C GLY A 202 21.72 2.96 15.06
N ARG A 203 21.70 1.64 15.23
CA ARG A 203 20.46 0.88 15.45
C ARG A 203 20.18 0.81 16.95
N ILE A 204 19.20 1.57 17.41
CA ILE A 204 18.68 1.53 18.78
C ILE A 204 17.38 0.74 18.76
N GLU A 205 17.13 -0.08 19.78
CA GLU A 205 15.84 -0.74 19.98
C GLU A 205 14.71 0.30 20.00
N ASN A 206 13.64 0.01 19.30
CA ASN A 206 12.50 0.91 19.21
C ASN A 206 11.75 0.93 20.56
N PRO A 207 11.67 2.08 21.26
CA PRO A 207 10.98 2.15 22.55
C PRO A 207 9.45 2.07 22.40
N ASP A 208 8.90 2.44 21.24
CA ASP A 208 7.46 2.52 21.02
C ASP A 208 6.97 1.30 20.20
N ILE A 209 7.22 0.09 20.70
CA ILE A 209 6.78 -1.16 20.04
C ILE A 209 5.25 -1.26 20.01
N ALA A 210 4.57 -0.80 21.07
CA ALA A 210 3.12 -0.87 21.20
C ALA A 210 2.38 -0.11 20.07
N ASP A 211 2.92 1.01 19.60
CA ASP A 211 2.32 1.81 18.52
C ASP A 211 2.29 1.07 17.17
N LEU A 212 3.06 -0.01 17.04
CA LEU A 212 3.17 -0.77 15.80
C LEU A 212 2.10 -1.87 15.66
N GLU A 213 1.24 -2.08 16.66
CA GLU A 213 0.27 -3.20 16.65
C GLU A 213 -0.58 -3.24 15.39
N ASN A 214 -1.22 -2.12 15.05
CA ASN A 214 -2.04 -2.01 13.85
C ASN A 214 -1.22 -2.17 12.57
N THR A 215 0.00 -1.63 12.56
CA THR A 215 0.90 -1.72 11.40
C THR A 215 1.28 -3.16 11.11
N VAL A 216 1.72 -3.91 12.12
CA VAL A 216 2.11 -5.32 11.99
C VAL A 216 0.91 -6.19 11.64
N LEU A 217 -0.25 -5.96 12.26
CA LEU A 217 -1.50 -6.64 11.92
C LEU A 217 -1.86 -6.47 10.45
N LYS A 218 -1.92 -5.21 9.96
CA LYS A 218 -2.23 -4.93 8.55
C LYS A 218 -1.20 -5.52 7.61
N MET A 219 0.07 -5.53 7.98
CA MET A 219 1.13 -6.11 7.17
C MET A 219 1.03 -7.63 7.08
N ALA A 220 0.74 -8.33 8.18
CA ALA A 220 0.50 -9.77 8.16
C ALA A 220 -0.69 -10.13 7.27
N CYS A 221 -1.83 -9.44 7.44
CA CYS A 221 -3.03 -9.66 6.61
C CYS A 221 -2.78 -9.36 5.13
N LYS A 222 -2.01 -8.30 4.82
CA LYS A 222 -1.63 -7.97 3.44
C LYS A 222 -0.79 -9.08 2.82
N ARG A 223 0.24 -9.57 3.53
CA ARG A 223 1.08 -10.69 3.09
C ARG A 223 0.24 -11.95 2.84
N ALA A 224 -0.68 -12.27 3.74
CA ALA A 224 -1.61 -13.40 3.61
C ALA A 224 -2.54 -13.27 2.38
N ALA A 225 -3.13 -12.10 2.16
CA ALA A 225 -4.03 -11.87 1.01
C ALA A 225 -3.31 -11.97 -0.35
N VAL A 226 -2.11 -11.39 -0.46
CA VAL A 226 -1.27 -11.52 -1.66
C VAL A 226 -0.82 -12.97 -1.84
N ALA A 227 -0.46 -13.66 -0.76
CA ALA A 227 -0.12 -15.08 -0.76
C ALA A 227 -1.25 -15.95 -1.34
N ALA A 228 -2.49 -15.72 -0.90
CA ALA A 228 -3.65 -16.47 -1.35
C ALA A 228 -3.89 -16.25 -2.86
N THR A 229 -3.77 -15.01 -3.31
CA THR A 229 -3.92 -14.65 -4.73
C THR A 229 -2.86 -15.32 -5.60
N ARG A 230 -1.62 -15.46 -5.12
CA ARG A 230 -0.55 -16.16 -5.86
C ARG A 230 -0.79 -17.66 -6.02
N LYS A 231 -1.64 -18.27 -5.20
CA LYS A 231 -2.05 -19.67 -5.36
C LYS A 231 -3.12 -19.86 -6.44
N LEU A 232 -3.67 -18.78 -7.02
CA LEU A 232 -4.52 -18.88 -8.20
C LEU A 232 -3.69 -19.35 -9.43
N PRO A 233 -4.34 -19.97 -10.43
CA PRO A 233 -3.65 -20.50 -11.60
C PRO A 233 -2.78 -19.45 -12.29
N LEU A 234 -1.54 -19.83 -12.63
CA LEU A 234 -0.56 -19.03 -13.39
C LEU A 234 -0.05 -17.75 -12.70
N VAL A 235 -0.64 -17.32 -11.58
CA VAL A 235 -0.24 -16.06 -10.90
C VAL A 235 1.16 -16.15 -10.30
N SER A 236 1.52 -17.28 -9.67
CA SER A 236 2.86 -17.50 -9.12
C SER A 236 3.96 -17.60 -10.19
N GLU A 237 3.59 -17.88 -11.44
CA GLU A 237 4.51 -17.82 -12.56
C GLU A 237 4.93 -16.38 -12.84
N LEU A 238 3.94 -15.48 -12.88
CA LEU A 238 4.11 -14.07 -13.22
C LEU A 238 4.70 -13.24 -12.07
N PHE A 239 4.36 -13.56 -10.82
CA PHE A 239 4.73 -12.76 -9.67
C PHE A 239 5.43 -13.55 -8.56
N THR A 240 6.34 -12.87 -7.85
CA THR A 240 6.98 -13.37 -6.62
C THR A 240 6.34 -12.80 -5.36
N GLN A 241 6.58 -13.44 -4.22
CA GLN A 241 5.78 -13.27 -2.99
C GLN A 241 6.31 -12.24 -2.00
N ASP A 242 7.62 -12.00 -1.97
CA ASP A 242 8.24 -10.79 -1.42
C ASP A 242 9.76 -10.97 -1.44
N LEU A 243 10.47 -9.96 -1.93
CA LEU A 243 11.83 -9.68 -1.48
C LEU A 243 11.60 -8.77 -0.28
N GLY A 244 12.03 -9.17 0.92
CA GLY A 244 11.79 -8.40 2.14
C GLY A 244 12.07 -6.90 1.91
N ASP A 245 11.32 -6.03 2.58
CA ASP A 245 11.33 -4.56 2.46
C ASP A 245 12.71 -3.90 2.76
N GLY A 246 13.76 -4.71 2.91
CA GLY A 246 15.16 -4.34 2.93
C GLY A 246 15.67 -3.96 1.54
N GLY A 247 15.40 -2.73 1.13
CA GLY A 247 16.37 -1.87 0.45
C GLY A 247 17.06 -2.42 -0.82
N GLN A 248 16.47 -3.34 -1.57
CA GLN A 248 16.99 -3.61 -2.92
C GLN A 248 16.75 -2.37 -3.76
N ALA A 249 17.85 -1.82 -4.29
CA ALA A 249 17.84 -0.62 -5.11
C ALA A 249 16.88 -0.84 -6.28
N ARG A 250 15.73 -0.16 -6.24
CA ARG A 250 14.79 -0.11 -7.34
C ARG A 250 15.56 0.39 -8.56
N THR A 251 15.46 -0.30 -9.69
CA THR A 251 15.93 0.26 -10.96
C THR A 251 15.19 1.59 -11.15
N PRO A 252 15.86 2.73 -11.41
CA PRO A 252 15.18 4.02 -11.50
C PRO A 252 14.26 4.02 -12.72
N ALA A 253 12.96 3.78 -12.48
CA ALA A 253 11.93 3.90 -13.50
C ALA A 253 11.73 5.37 -13.89
N LYS A 254 11.39 5.61 -15.17
CA LYS A 254 10.81 6.89 -15.61
C LYS A 254 9.57 7.13 -14.74
N ARG A 255 9.58 8.22 -13.96
CA ARG A 255 8.49 8.60 -13.05
C ARG A 255 7.17 8.70 -13.81
N HIS A 256 6.35 7.66 -13.78
CA HIS A 256 4.92 7.85 -13.87
C HIS A 256 4.46 8.24 -12.47
N ALA A 257 4.06 9.50 -12.32
CA ALA A 257 3.63 10.03 -11.05
C ALA A 257 2.40 9.24 -10.58
N ALA A 258 2.58 8.43 -9.54
CA ALA A 258 1.46 8.00 -8.71
C ALA A 258 0.70 9.25 -8.24
N PRO A 259 -0.65 9.27 -8.26
CA PRO A 259 -1.39 10.33 -7.62
C PRO A 259 -1.01 10.30 -6.13
N ALA A 260 -0.32 11.36 -5.71
CA ALA A 260 0.11 11.49 -4.33
C ALA A 260 -1.13 11.50 -3.43
N ALA A 261 -1.12 10.69 -2.37
CA ALA A 261 -1.99 10.89 -1.22
C ALA A 261 -1.95 12.37 -0.82
N PRO A 262 -3.09 13.00 -0.48
CA PRO A 262 -3.16 14.43 -0.27
C PRO A 262 -2.34 14.76 0.98
N LYS A 263 -1.09 15.19 0.77
CA LYS A 263 -0.36 15.94 1.77
C LYS A 263 -1.02 17.30 1.83
N ALA A 264 -1.64 17.60 2.97
CA ALA A 264 -2.06 18.95 3.31
C ALA A 264 -0.85 19.87 3.22
N ASN A 265 -0.72 20.55 2.10
CA ASN A 265 0.27 21.58 1.86
C ASN A 265 -0.49 22.77 1.30
N GLY A 266 -0.53 23.85 2.07
CA GLY A 266 -1.11 25.13 1.67
C GLY A 266 -0.45 25.65 0.40
N ARG A 267 -1.08 25.36 -0.74
CA ARG A 267 -0.84 26.02 -2.02
C ARG A 267 -2.10 26.81 -2.35
N ASN A 268 -1.90 28.08 -2.68
CA ASN A 268 -2.94 29.01 -3.09
C ASN A 268 -3.88 28.33 -4.10
N ALA A 269 -5.19 28.50 -3.91
CA ALA A 269 -6.20 28.02 -4.85
C ALA A 269 -5.86 28.54 -6.26
N GLU A 270 -5.74 27.63 -7.23
CA GLU A 270 -5.54 27.96 -8.64
C GLU A 270 -6.69 28.86 -9.10
N SER A 271 -6.37 29.97 -9.77
CA SER A 271 -7.38 30.91 -10.24
C SER A 271 -8.27 30.27 -11.32
N PHE A 272 -9.52 30.74 -11.47
CA PHE A 272 -10.38 30.25 -12.54
C PHE A 272 -9.79 30.58 -13.92
N VAL A 273 -9.06 31.68 -14.04
CA VAL A 273 -8.37 32.06 -15.30
C VAL A 273 -7.28 31.06 -15.68
N GLU A 274 -6.46 30.62 -14.73
CA GLU A 274 -5.44 29.58 -14.95
C GLU A 274 -6.09 28.26 -15.37
N ARG A 275 -7.19 27.89 -14.70
CA ARG A 275 -7.94 26.67 -15.02
C ARG A 275 -8.57 26.72 -16.42
N ALA A 276 -9.15 27.85 -16.83
CA ALA A 276 -9.69 28.05 -18.17
C ALA A 276 -8.60 27.96 -19.23
N CYS A 277 -7.46 28.63 -19.03
CA CYS A 277 -6.31 28.55 -19.95
C CYS A 277 -5.75 27.12 -20.06
N GLY A 278 -5.74 26.37 -18.95
CA GLY A 278 -5.37 24.95 -18.92
C GLY A 278 -6.30 24.07 -19.76
N LEU A 279 -7.61 24.35 -19.75
CA LEU A 279 -8.58 23.65 -20.59
C LEU A 279 -8.41 23.98 -22.08
N VAL A 280 -8.12 25.24 -22.44
CA VAL A 280 -7.80 25.60 -23.83
C VAL A 280 -6.65 24.74 -24.35
N ARG A 281 -5.56 24.62 -23.57
CA ARG A 281 -4.38 23.82 -23.96
C ARG A 281 -4.76 22.37 -24.24
N LYS A 282 -5.54 21.74 -23.35
CA LYS A 282 -6.00 20.35 -23.51
C LYS A 282 -6.90 20.17 -24.73
N LEU A 283 -7.78 21.13 -25.01
CA LEU A 283 -8.64 21.10 -26.19
C LEU A 283 -7.83 21.27 -27.50
N THR A 284 -6.79 22.10 -27.48
CA THR A 284 -5.89 22.19 -28.65
C THR A 284 -5.09 20.91 -28.88
N GLU A 285 -4.75 20.16 -27.82
CA GLU A 285 -4.13 18.83 -27.94
C GLU A 285 -5.10 17.79 -28.55
N THR A 286 -6.41 17.99 -28.45
CA THR A 286 -7.41 17.18 -29.17
C THR A 286 -7.59 17.59 -30.64
N GLY A 287 -6.78 18.53 -31.14
CA GLY A 287 -6.77 18.94 -32.54
C GLY A 287 -7.78 20.03 -32.89
N LEU A 288 -8.46 20.63 -31.90
CA LEU A 288 -9.30 21.80 -32.10
C LEU A 288 -8.42 23.04 -32.26
N GLU A 289 -8.76 23.90 -33.22
CA GLU A 289 -7.98 25.11 -33.44
C GLU A 289 -8.34 26.19 -32.41
N GLY A 290 -7.33 26.94 -31.97
CA GLY A 290 -7.53 27.99 -30.96
C GLY A 290 -8.54 29.08 -31.37
N ARG A 291 -8.74 29.30 -32.68
CA ARG A 291 -9.76 30.24 -33.20
C ARG A 291 -11.19 29.76 -32.94
N GLU A 292 -11.45 28.46 -33.06
CA GLU A 292 -12.79 27.88 -32.85
C GLU A 292 -13.16 27.96 -31.37
N LEU A 293 -12.19 27.69 -30.50
CA LEU A 293 -12.36 27.83 -29.05
C LEU A 293 -12.62 29.30 -28.67
N ALA A 294 -11.91 30.24 -29.29
CA ALA A 294 -12.10 31.66 -29.04
C ALA A 294 -13.49 32.14 -29.51
N GLU A 295 -13.97 31.70 -30.68
CA GLU A 295 -15.32 32.02 -31.15
C GLU A 295 -16.41 31.47 -30.21
N GLN A 296 -16.19 30.27 -29.65
CA GLN A 296 -17.19 29.59 -28.84
C GLN A 296 -17.23 30.05 -27.37
N PHE A 297 -16.07 30.33 -26.77
CA PHE A 297 -15.97 30.54 -25.32
C PHE A 297 -15.44 31.91 -24.91
N LEU A 298 -14.94 32.73 -25.83
CA LEU A 298 -14.41 34.04 -25.47
C LEU A 298 -15.54 35.10 -25.43
N PRO A 299 -15.74 35.81 -24.31
CA PRO A 299 -16.77 36.86 -24.22
C PRO A 299 -16.47 38.05 -25.15
N LYS A 300 -17.52 38.75 -25.60
CA LYS A 300 -17.38 39.94 -26.45
C LYS A 300 -16.49 41.00 -25.77
N GLY A 301 -15.47 41.47 -26.48
CA GLY A 301 -14.54 42.50 -26.00
C GLY A 301 -13.29 41.97 -25.28
N VAL A 302 -13.13 40.65 -25.17
CA VAL A 302 -11.88 40.01 -24.74
C VAL A 302 -11.16 39.50 -26.00
N GLU A 303 -9.82 39.56 -26.05
CA GLU A 303 -9.05 39.04 -27.20
C GLU A 303 -8.37 37.71 -26.90
N LYS A 304 -8.06 37.43 -25.62
CA LYS A 304 -7.33 36.22 -25.19
C LYS A 304 -7.88 35.66 -23.89
N PHE A 305 -7.85 34.33 -23.73
CA PHE A 305 -8.29 33.64 -22.50
C PHE A 305 -7.53 34.07 -21.24
N SER A 306 -6.29 34.53 -21.38
CA SER A 306 -5.49 35.06 -20.28
C SER A 306 -5.95 36.43 -19.77
N GLN A 307 -6.90 37.08 -20.45
CA GLN A 307 -7.46 38.38 -20.10
C GLN A 307 -8.87 38.28 -19.49
N LEU A 308 -9.35 37.08 -19.22
CA LEU A 308 -10.64 36.86 -18.57
C LEU A 308 -10.62 37.35 -17.12
N SER A 309 -11.76 37.85 -16.64
CA SER A 309 -11.99 37.98 -15.20
C SER A 309 -12.33 36.61 -14.58
N GLU A 310 -12.16 36.48 -13.26
CA GLU A 310 -12.49 35.23 -12.54
C GLU A 310 -13.93 34.77 -12.81
N ALA A 311 -14.90 35.69 -12.81
CA ALA A 311 -16.31 35.37 -13.08
C ALA A 311 -16.55 34.92 -14.52
N GLN A 312 -15.84 35.52 -15.49
CA GLN A 312 -15.93 35.11 -16.89
C GLN A 312 -15.31 33.73 -17.10
N ALA A 313 -14.17 33.45 -16.45
CA ALA A 313 -13.50 32.16 -16.51
C ALA A 313 -14.34 31.06 -15.86
N GLU A 314 -14.93 31.32 -14.69
CA GLU A 314 -15.82 30.39 -14.00
C GLU A 314 -17.04 30.00 -14.85
N ALA A 315 -17.63 30.96 -15.58
CA ALA A 315 -18.79 30.73 -16.42
C ALA A 315 -18.53 29.79 -17.61
N ILE A 316 -17.32 29.81 -18.18
CA ILE A 316 -16.99 29.05 -19.40
C ILE A 316 -16.36 27.68 -19.12
N ILE A 317 -15.77 27.48 -17.93
CA ILE A 317 -15.10 26.24 -17.53
C ILE A 317 -15.98 24.99 -17.70
N PRO A 318 -17.25 24.98 -17.26
CA PRO A 318 -18.12 23.80 -17.40
C PRO A 318 -18.28 23.37 -18.86
N GLY A 319 -18.56 24.33 -19.76
CA GLY A 319 -18.75 24.05 -21.19
C GLY A 319 -17.46 23.57 -21.87
N MET A 320 -16.31 24.13 -21.49
CA MET A 320 -15.01 23.68 -21.98
C MET A 320 -14.66 22.26 -21.49
N ALA A 321 -14.99 21.94 -20.24
CA ALA A 321 -14.75 20.61 -19.68
C ALA A 321 -15.64 19.55 -20.33
N GLU A 322 -16.90 19.88 -20.62
CA GLU A 322 -17.83 19.01 -21.34
C GLU A 322 -17.36 18.74 -22.77
N LEU A 323 -16.94 19.79 -23.49
CA LEU A 323 -16.37 19.64 -24.84
C LEU A 323 -15.13 18.74 -24.84
N LEU A 324 -14.23 18.91 -23.85
CA LEU A 324 -13.03 18.09 -23.75
C LEU A 324 -13.37 16.61 -23.52
N ASN A 325 -14.34 16.33 -22.65
CA ASN A 325 -14.79 14.97 -22.40
C ASN A 325 -15.41 14.33 -23.64
N SER A 326 -16.19 15.10 -24.42
CA SER A 326 -16.76 14.64 -25.70
C SER A 326 -15.66 14.34 -26.73
N GLN A 327 -14.65 15.18 -26.87
CA GLN A 327 -13.54 14.94 -27.80
C GLN A 327 -12.72 13.69 -27.43
N LEU A 328 -12.48 13.48 -26.13
CA LEU A 328 -11.77 12.31 -25.65
C LEU A 328 -12.58 11.01 -25.81
N SER A 329 -13.90 11.05 -25.65
CA SER A 329 -14.76 9.88 -25.86
C SER A 329 -14.86 9.51 -27.35
N SER A 330 -15.02 10.49 -28.24
CA SER A 330 -15.03 10.25 -29.69
C SER A 330 -13.70 9.69 -30.21
N ARG A 331 -12.57 10.16 -29.69
CA ARG A 331 -11.25 9.58 -30.02
C ARG A 331 -11.10 8.13 -29.57
N ARG A 332 -11.59 7.80 -28.36
CA ARG A 332 -11.58 6.41 -27.85
C ARG A 332 -12.43 5.47 -28.72
N ALA A 333 -13.59 5.94 -29.18
CA ALA A 333 -14.44 5.18 -30.10
C ALA A 333 -13.76 4.98 -31.47
N ALA A 334 -13.16 6.04 -32.04
CA ALA A 334 -12.44 5.95 -33.32
C ALA A 334 -11.21 5.01 -33.28
N THR A 335 -10.50 4.94 -32.15
CA THR A 335 -9.41 3.98 -31.96
C THR A 335 -9.89 2.54 -31.84
N ALA A 336 -11.10 2.31 -31.32
CA ALA A 336 -11.67 0.96 -31.18
C ALA A 336 -12.13 0.39 -32.54
N ASP A 337 -12.68 1.22 -33.42
CA ASP A 337 -13.11 0.79 -34.77
C ASP A 337 -11.94 0.58 -35.74
N SER A 338 -10.74 1.11 -35.45
CA SER A 338 -9.53 0.91 -36.28
C SER A 338 -8.76 -0.39 -35.99
N VAL A 339 -9.23 -1.19 -35.04
CA VAL A 339 -8.58 -2.44 -34.57
C VAL A 339 -9.40 -3.69 -34.96
N ILE A 340 -10.40 -3.54 -35.83
CA ILE A 340 -11.15 -4.62 -36.48
C ILE A 340 -10.73 -4.69 -37.96
#